data_AF-A0AAV7HWN7-F1
#
_entry.id   AF-A0AAV7HWN7-F1
#
_cell.length_a   1.000
_cell.length_b   1.000
_cell.length_c   1.000
_cell.angle_alpha   90.00
_cell.angle_beta   90.00
_cell.angle_gamma   90.00
#
_symmetry.space_group_name_H-M   'P 1'
#
loop_
_entity.id
_entity.type
_entity.pdbx_description
1 polymer ?
#
loop_
_entity_poly.entity_id
_entity_poly.type
_entity_poly.pdbx_seq_one_letter_code
_entity_poly.pdbx_strand_id
1 'polypeptide(L)'
;MSSTGNSFQSKTPSANYLAEKDKVYYKSQFVGIDNDPGESECLFCDLSFILPTNEKDYLSHLFEKHRLVIGDVKKIASLRSYAHYWKARCKNESLINFCTTMLMDCTPDGKPSKGEIYYLLSDCIAEDKTLRDEIQSAKLEWVLNQQTYERTDTNFKRGCIICKQEFSGLRITYLTHLKEKHHIQFGKYHNLVFVDKLLDKIQYNFDNFICIYCEKVFKDRNVLKEHMRKKLHKCINPRNKSYDEFYITNYVKLRDPLCHKEDNEFDDEYDAIVFSDNEDEENLWSDWTAENNPITCLFCTVKIPELSTMLDHMKDEHDFDFNKLTENLNFYEKIKLVNYFRKQVHEKKCVFCDQQSDDCLQHMKNQDHFKIPPARIWNLAKYYSPMCKEDPFLYHLDTGSDDECDESNIDKLSDDIKNL
;
A
#
# COMPACT_ATOMS: atom_id res chain seq x y z
N MET A 1 70.94 -5.34 7.88
CA MET A 1 70.34 -5.54 6.54
C MET A 1 69.56 -6.85 6.59
N SER A 2 68.23 -6.79 6.65
CA SER A 2 67.29 -7.86 6.26
C SER A 2 65.86 -7.43 6.59
N SER A 3 65.14 -7.03 5.55
CA SER A 3 63.78 -7.50 5.24
C SER A 3 62.64 -7.18 6.21
N THR A 4 61.97 -6.07 5.92
CA THR A 4 60.61 -5.73 6.33
C THR A 4 59.60 -6.72 5.72
N GLY A 5 59.02 -7.59 6.55
CA GLY A 5 57.86 -8.41 6.25
C GLY A 5 56.63 -7.86 6.96
N ASN A 6 55.73 -7.24 6.20
CA ASN A 6 54.47 -6.67 6.66
C ASN A 6 53.41 -7.79 6.71
N SER A 7 52.99 -8.21 7.90
CA SER A 7 51.82 -9.09 8.08
C SER A 7 50.74 -8.35 8.87
N PHE A 8 49.88 -7.62 8.16
CA PHE A 8 48.65 -7.08 8.70
C PHE A 8 47.71 -8.26 9.04
N GLN A 9 47.59 -8.60 10.31
CA GLN A 9 46.49 -9.45 10.80
C GLN A 9 45.19 -8.64 10.76
N SER A 10 44.32 -9.02 9.83
CA SER A 10 42.93 -8.58 9.74
C SER A 10 42.15 -9.08 10.97
N LYS A 11 41.93 -8.19 11.95
CA LYS A 11 40.88 -8.37 12.95
C LYS A 11 39.55 -7.96 12.33
N THR A 12 38.77 -8.93 11.89
CA THR A 12 37.34 -8.76 11.59
C THR A 12 36.57 -8.65 12.92
N PRO A 13 35.87 -7.55 13.23
CA PRO A 13 34.86 -7.54 14.27
C PRO A 13 33.58 -8.15 13.70
N SER A 14 33.13 -9.22 14.34
CA SER A 14 31.87 -9.91 14.10
C SER A 14 30.70 -8.94 14.23
N ALA A 15 29.98 -8.67 13.14
CA ALA A 15 28.80 -7.80 13.12
C ALA A 15 27.53 -8.65 13.14
N ASN A 16 27.22 -9.24 14.30
CA ASN A 16 25.87 -9.67 14.66
C ASN A 16 25.29 -8.62 15.61
N TYR A 17 24.92 -7.46 15.07
CA TYR A 17 24.03 -6.53 15.75
C TYR A 17 22.60 -6.84 15.28
N LEU A 18 22.00 -7.87 15.90
CA LEU A 18 20.55 -7.97 15.95
C LEU A 18 20.08 -6.83 16.85
N ALA A 19 19.39 -5.87 16.26
CA ALA A 19 18.65 -4.86 16.98
C ALA A 19 17.47 -5.55 17.70
N GLU A 20 17.69 -6.00 18.93
CA GLU A 20 16.62 -6.27 19.88
C GLU A 20 15.92 -4.93 20.15
N LYS A 21 14.86 -4.64 19.40
CA LYS A 21 13.90 -3.60 19.76
C LYS A 21 13.23 -4.07 21.06
N ASP A 22 13.37 -3.29 22.12
CA ASP A 22 12.66 -3.45 23.39
C ASP A 22 11.15 -3.56 23.15
N LYS A 23 10.63 -4.78 22.99
CA LYS A 23 9.19 -5.04 23.04
C LYS A 23 8.77 -4.79 24.49
N VAL A 24 7.97 -3.74 24.72
CA VAL A 24 7.33 -3.49 26.01
C VAL A 24 6.37 -4.66 26.29
N TYR A 25 6.80 -5.61 27.10
CA TYR A 25 5.97 -6.74 27.52
C TYR A 25 4.96 -6.25 28.55
N TYR A 26 3.70 -6.14 28.14
CA TYR A 26 2.58 -6.01 29.08
C TYR A 26 2.50 -7.28 29.93
N LYS A 27 2.53 -7.11 31.25
CA LYS A 27 2.52 -8.22 32.20
C LYS A 27 1.07 -8.63 32.50
N SER A 28 0.52 -9.51 31.67
CA SER A 28 -0.75 -10.17 31.95
C SER A 28 -0.56 -11.39 32.86
N GLN A 29 -1.63 -11.79 33.57
CA GLN A 29 -1.70 -13.09 34.23
C GLN A 29 -1.76 -14.27 33.26
N PHE A 30 -2.07 -14.02 31.98
CA PHE A 30 -2.16 -15.03 30.93
C PHE A 30 -0.92 -15.06 30.04
N VAL A 31 -0.49 -16.28 29.68
CA VAL A 31 0.68 -16.52 28.83
C VAL A 31 0.29 -16.48 27.36
N GLY A 32 0.99 -15.70 26.55
CA GLY A 32 0.76 -15.64 25.10
C GLY A 32 -0.56 -14.95 24.75
N ILE A 33 -0.85 -13.82 25.41
CA ILE A 33 -1.97 -12.95 25.04
C ILE A 33 -1.74 -12.28 23.69
N ASP A 34 -0.50 -12.09 23.25
CA ASP A 34 -0.19 -11.56 21.93
C ASP A 34 -0.71 -12.47 20.80
N ASN A 35 -0.77 -11.93 19.58
CA ASN A 35 -1.08 -12.70 18.38
C ASN A 35 0.18 -13.34 17.76
N ASP A 36 1.31 -13.27 18.46
CA ASP A 36 2.58 -13.75 17.92
C ASP A 36 2.58 -15.30 17.98
N PRO A 37 2.96 -16.01 16.89
CA PRO A 37 2.98 -17.46 16.87
C PRO A 37 3.85 -18.03 17.98
N GLY A 38 3.31 -18.94 18.78
CA GLY A 38 4.01 -19.49 19.92
C GLY A 38 3.68 -20.96 20.16
N GLU A 39 4.68 -21.69 20.64
CA GLU A 39 4.52 -23.09 21.03
C GLU A 39 3.49 -23.19 22.16
N SER A 40 2.54 -24.09 21.96
CA SER A 40 1.43 -24.42 22.86
C SER A 40 1.28 -25.92 22.91
N GLU A 41 1.45 -26.51 24.07
CA GLU A 41 1.31 -27.95 24.27
C GLU A 41 -0.16 -28.36 24.39
N CYS A 42 -0.47 -29.60 24.04
CA CYS A 42 -1.78 -30.19 24.22
C CYS A 42 -2.18 -30.24 25.71
N LEU A 43 -3.49 -30.20 25.94
CA LEU A 43 -4.12 -30.30 27.25
C LEU A 43 -3.79 -31.61 27.98
N PHE A 44 -3.58 -32.71 27.23
CA PHE A 44 -3.50 -34.06 27.80
C PHE A 44 -2.26 -34.87 27.38
N CYS A 45 -1.49 -34.39 26.41
CA CYS A 45 -0.28 -35.09 25.96
C CYS A 45 0.86 -34.12 25.65
N ASP A 46 2.03 -34.68 25.40
CA ASP A 46 3.28 -33.91 25.20
C ASP A 46 3.42 -33.37 23.76
N LEU A 47 2.38 -33.44 22.94
CA LEU A 47 2.40 -32.86 21.58
C LEU A 47 2.28 -31.34 21.66
N SER A 48 3.15 -30.64 20.96
CA SER A 48 3.14 -29.19 20.84
C SER A 48 2.72 -28.71 19.45
N PHE A 49 2.07 -27.55 19.43
CA PHE A 49 1.51 -26.91 18.25
C PHE A 49 1.85 -25.42 18.29
N ILE A 50 1.99 -24.79 17.12
CA ILE A 50 2.25 -23.36 17.03
C ILE A 50 0.91 -22.64 16.91
N LEU A 51 0.43 -22.01 17.97
CA LEU A 51 -0.83 -21.25 17.94
C LEU A 51 -0.56 -19.75 17.75
N PRO A 52 -1.40 -19.03 16.97
CA PRO A 52 -2.64 -19.48 16.31
C PRO A 52 -2.44 -20.16 14.94
N THR A 53 -1.21 -20.25 14.41
CA THR A 53 -0.93 -20.73 13.04
C THR A 53 -1.47 -22.13 12.73
N ASN A 54 -1.35 -23.07 13.66
CA ASN A 54 -1.79 -24.47 13.55
C ASN A 54 -3.07 -24.74 14.35
N GLU A 55 -3.98 -23.75 14.46
CA GLU A 55 -5.24 -23.91 15.19
C GLU A 55 -6.04 -25.15 14.73
N LYS A 56 -6.18 -25.36 13.42
CA LYS A 56 -6.94 -26.50 12.88
C LYS A 56 -6.33 -27.83 13.30
N ASP A 57 -5.01 -27.98 13.18
CA ASP A 57 -4.31 -29.21 13.53
C ASP A 57 -4.42 -29.50 15.04
N TYR A 58 -4.35 -28.46 15.87
CA TYR A 58 -4.55 -28.54 17.32
C TYR A 58 -5.98 -29.01 17.65
N LEU A 59 -7.00 -28.41 17.05
CA LEU A 59 -8.40 -28.79 17.29
C LEU A 59 -8.73 -30.20 16.78
N SER A 60 -8.22 -30.57 15.59
CA SER A 60 -8.34 -31.93 15.06
C SER A 60 -7.67 -32.95 15.98
N HIS A 61 -6.49 -32.63 16.52
CA HIS A 61 -5.81 -33.49 17.47
C HIS A 61 -6.61 -33.69 18.77
N LEU A 62 -7.20 -32.63 19.32
CA LEU A 62 -8.08 -32.73 20.50
C LEU A 62 -9.32 -33.60 20.21
N PHE A 63 -9.92 -33.44 19.03
CA PHE A 63 -11.08 -34.22 18.62
C PHE A 63 -10.74 -35.71 18.44
N GLU A 64 -9.71 -36.03 17.66
CA GLU A 64 -9.37 -37.41 17.28
C GLU A 64 -8.76 -38.20 18.44
N LYS A 65 -7.78 -37.63 19.15
CA LYS A 65 -7.04 -38.36 20.18
C LYS A 65 -7.66 -38.26 21.57
N HIS A 66 -8.34 -37.15 21.86
CA HIS A 66 -8.84 -36.85 23.21
C HIS A 66 -10.36 -36.75 23.28
N ARG A 67 -11.09 -36.89 22.16
CA ARG A 67 -12.56 -36.80 22.07
C ARG A 67 -13.09 -35.49 22.69
N LEU A 68 -12.26 -34.44 22.63
CA LEU A 68 -12.56 -33.14 23.20
C LEU A 68 -12.87 -32.15 22.08
N VAL A 69 -13.99 -31.45 22.22
CA VAL A 69 -14.41 -30.36 21.34
C VAL A 69 -14.41 -29.07 22.16
N ILE A 70 -13.75 -28.04 21.64
CA ILE A 70 -13.86 -26.67 22.17
C ILE A 70 -14.92 -25.94 21.35
N GLY A 71 -15.99 -25.53 22.00
CA GLY A 71 -17.08 -24.75 21.40
C GLY A 71 -16.67 -23.32 21.10
N ASP A 72 -17.19 -22.77 20.01
CA ASP A 72 -17.03 -21.37 19.58
C ASP A 72 -15.59 -20.84 19.72
N VAL A 73 -14.61 -21.57 19.18
CA VAL A 73 -13.18 -21.21 19.27
C VAL A 73 -12.92 -19.78 18.78
N LYS A 74 -13.68 -19.32 17.77
CA LYS A 74 -13.60 -17.95 17.23
C LYS A 74 -13.93 -16.85 18.25
N LYS A 75 -14.65 -17.17 19.33
CA LYS A 75 -14.96 -16.22 20.42
C LYS A 75 -13.86 -16.18 21.49
N ILE A 76 -12.84 -17.04 21.42
CA ILE A 76 -11.74 -17.07 22.38
C ILE A 76 -10.67 -16.07 21.93
N ALA A 77 -10.43 -15.04 22.74
CA ALA A 77 -9.48 -13.96 22.39
C ALA A 77 -8.02 -14.43 22.20
N SER A 78 -7.61 -15.47 22.93
CA SER A 78 -6.33 -16.15 22.75
C SER A 78 -6.49 -17.64 23.07
N LEU A 79 -6.44 -18.47 22.02
CA LEU A 79 -6.48 -19.93 22.18
C LEU A 79 -5.24 -20.46 22.93
N ARG A 80 -4.11 -19.76 22.83
CA ARG A 80 -2.87 -20.11 23.55
C ARG A 80 -3.02 -19.96 25.06
N SER A 81 -3.52 -18.81 25.51
CA SER A 81 -3.82 -18.57 26.93
C SER A 81 -4.84 -19.57 27.45
N TYR A 82 -5.88 -19.85 26.65
CA TYR A 82 -6.94 -20.79 26.97
C TYR A 82 -6.41 -22.22 27.13
N ALA A 83 -5.60 -22.70 26.18
CA ALA A 83 -4.98 -24.02 26.24
C ALA A 83 -4.04 -24.15 27.45
N HIS A 84 -3.25 -23.13 27.75
CA HIS A 84 -2.35 -23.13 28.91
C HIS A 84 -3.13 -23.25 30.24
N TYR A 85 -4.22 -22.50 30.40
CA TYR A 85 -5.07 -22.59 31.58
C TYR A 85 -5.65 -24.00 31.75
N TRP A 86 -6.31 -24.52 30.71
CA TRP A 86 -6.95 -25.83 30.79
C TRP A 86 -5.94 -26.96 30.97
N LYS A 87 -4.74 -26.86 30.39
CA LYS A 87 -3.66 -27.81 30.65
C LYS A 87 -3.27 -27.84 32.14
N ALA A 88 -3.14 -26.68 32.77
CA ALA A 88 -2.83 -26.61 34.19
C ALA A 88 -4.00 -27.14 35.05
N ARG A 89 -5.25 -26.84 34.66
CA ARG A 89 -6.46 -27.27 35.37
C ARG A 89 -6.70 -28.79 35.28
N CYS A 90 -6.54 -29.38 34.09
CA CYS A 90 -6.74 -30.80 33.82
C CYS A 90 -5.69 -31.72 34.47
N LYS A 91 -4.55 -31.18 34.93
CA LYS A 91 -3.60 -31.94 35.75
C LYS A 91 -4.14 -32.29 37.13
N ASN A 92 -5.08 -31.50 37.65
CA ASN A 92 -5.52 -31.57 39.04
C ASN A 92 -6.87 -32.29 39.23
N GLU A 93 -7.73 -32.34 38.20
CA GLU A 93 -9.08 -32.89 38.29
C GLU A 93 -9.56 -33.54 36.97
N SER A 94 -10.54 -34.44 37.05
CA SER A 94 -11.08 -35.19 35.91
C SER A 94 -11.99 -34.34 35.01
N LEU A 95 -11.95 -34.60 33.70
CA LEU A 95 -12.69 -33.87 32.66
C LEU A 95 -14.22 -33.84 32.87
N ILE A 96 -14.76 -34.85 33.55
CA ILE A 96 -16.20 -34.96 33.82
C ILE A 96 -16.71 -33.77 34.64
N ASN A 97 -15.85 -33.16 35.46
CA ASN A 97 -16.25 -32.03 36.32
C ASN A 97 -16.38 -30.71 35.54
N PHE A 98 -15.76 -30.60 34.36
CA PHE A 98 -15.62 -29.33 33.63
C PHE A 98 -16.05 -29.39 32.18
N CYS A 99 -16.60 -30.51 31.71
CA CYS A 99 -17.02 -30.69 30.33
C CYS A 99 -18.45 -31.22 30.26
N THR A 100 -19.23 -30.72 29.30
CA THR A 100 -20.51 -31.34 28.97
C THR A 100 -20.24 -32.64 28.22
N THR A 101 -20.82 -33.75 28.68
CA THR A 101 -20.66 -35.06 28.05
C THR A 101 -21.68 -35.20 26.91
N MET A 102 -21.21 -35.50 25.71
CA MET A 102 -22.03 -35.79 24.53
C MET A 102 -21.85 -37.25 24.13
N LEU A 103 -22.94 -37.92 23.77
CA LEU A 103 -22.91 -39.28 23.22
C LEU A 103 -23.05 -39.19 21.70
N MET A 104 -22.10 -39.76 20.98
CA MET A 104 -22.12 -39.86 19.52
C MET A 104 -22.19 -41.31 19.08
N ASP A 105 -22.87 -41.55 17.95
CA ASP A 105 -22.99 -42.88 17.35
C ASP A 105 -21.91 -43.17 16.29
N CYS A 106 -20.83 -42.39 16.32
CA CYS A 106 -19.68 -42.54 15.43
C CYS A 106 -18.35 -42.25 16.15
N THR A 107 -17.30 -42.94 15.68
CA THR A 107 -15.89 -42.67 16.01
C THR A 107 -15.38 -41.44 15.26
N PRO A 108 -14.26 -40.83 15.70
CA PRO A 108 -13.64 -39.70 15.00
C PRO A 108 -13.33 -39.99 13.53
N ASP A 109 -13.01 -41.26 13.21
CA ASP A 109 -12.76 -41.75 11.84
C ASP A 109 -14.05 -41.93 10.99
N GLY A 110 -15.22 -41.56 11.51
CA GLY A 110 -16.50 -41.68 10.83
C GLY A 110 -17.11 -43.09 10.82
N LYS A 111 -16.50 -44.06 11.53
CA LYS A 111 -17.06 -45.41 11.63
C LYS A 111 -18.20 -45.44 12.66
N PRO A 112 -19.33 -46.10 12.38
CA PRO A 112 -20.44 -46.19 13.31
C PRO A 112 -20.02 -46.91 14.60
N SER A 113 -20.25 -46.28 15.75
CA SER A 113 -19.94 -46.79 17.09
C SER A 113 -20.93 -46.20 18.08
N LYS A 114 -21.78 -47.03 18.69
CA LYS A 114 -22.87 -46.56 19.55
C LYS A 114 -22.36 -46.04 20.89
N GLY A 115 -22.79 -44.84 21.26
CA GLY A 115 -22.58 -44.28 22.59
C GLY A 115 -21.12 -43.92 22.91
N GLU A 116 -20.34 -43.47 21.92
CA GLU A 116 -19.03 -42.90 22.18
C GLU A 116 -19.16 -41.59 22.96
N ILE A 117 -18.39 -41.49 24.05
CA ILE A 117 -18.36 -40.29 24.89
C ILE A 117 -17.40 -39.26 24.28
N TYR A 118 -17.94 -38.07 24.02
CA TYR A 118 -17.19 -36.85 23.69
C TYR A 118 -17.38 -35.82 24.79
N TYR A 119 -16.36 -35.00 25.00
CA TYR A 119 -16.35 -33.91 25.97
C TYR A 119 -16.44 -32.58 25.23
N LEU A 120 -17.34 -31.69 25.66
CA LEU A 120 -17.50 -30.36 25.12
C LEU A 120 -17.11 -29.31 26.17
N LEU A 121 -16.07 -28.53 25.87
CA LEU A 121 -15.71 -27.31 26.59
C LEU A 121 -16.38 -26.10 25.92
N SER A 122 -17.28 -25.44 26.61
CA SER A 122 -18.04 -24.31 26.07
C SER A 122 -18.47 -23.34 27.17
N ASP A 123 -18.90 -22.15 26.75
CA ASP A 123 -19.42 -21.07 27.60
C ASP A 123 -20.70 -21.42 28.38
N CYS A 124 -21.28 -22.61 28.13
CA CYS A 124 -22.33 -23.19 28.96
C CYS A 124 -21.84 -23.52 30.38
N ILE A 125 -20.52 -23.66 30.56
CA ILE A 125 -19.88 -23.98 31.85
C ILE A 125 -19.39 -22.67 32.46
N ALA A 126 -19.75 -22.42 33.72
CA ALA A 126 -19.46 -21.14 34.37
C ALA A 126 -17.95 -20.82 34.41
N GLU A 127 -17.12 -21.81 34.74
CA GLU A 127 -15.66 -21.66 34.76
C GLU A 127 -15.08 -21.34 33.37
N ASP A 128 -15.55 -22.04 32.32
CA ASP A 128 -15.10 -21.79 30.94
C ASP A 128 -15.53 -20.39 30.45
N LYS A 129 -16.75 -19.98 30.80
CA LYS A 129 -17.26 -18.64 30.48
C LYS A 129 -16.43 -17.56 31.17
N THR A 130 -16.20 -17.68 32.48
CA THR A 130 -15.38 -16.72 33.23
C THR A 130 -13.97 -16.65 32.65
N LEU A 131 -13.35 -17.78 32.32
CA LEU A 131 -12.04 -17.81 31.69
C LEU A 131 -12.01 -17.06 30.35
N ARG A 132 -13.00 -17.30 29.48
CA ARG A 132 -13.10 -16.58 28.18
C ARG A 132 -13.22 -15.08 28.38
N ASP A 133 -14.07 -14.65 29.33
CA ASP A 133 -14.28 -13.24 29.66
C ASP A 133 -13.02 -12.58 30.23
N GLU A 134 -12.28 -13.28 31.08
CA GLU A 134 -11.00 -12.80 31.64
C GLU A 134 -9.91 -12.69 30.56
N ILE A 135 -9.77 -13.70 29.70
CA ILE A 135 -8.82 -13.67 28.58
C ILE A 135 -9.18 -12.53 27.62
N GLN A 136 -10.47 -12.34 27.33
CA GLN A 136 -10.95 -11.24 26.48
C GLN A 136 -10.62 -9.87 27.10
N SER A 137 -10.87 -9.70 28.40
CA SER A 137 -10.59 -8.46 29.11
C SER A 137 -9.09 -8.15 29.12
N ALA A 138 -8.26 -9.15 29.42
CA ALA A 138 -6.81 -9.00 29.42
C ALA A 138 -6.25 -8.73 28.00
N LYS A 139 -6.85 -9.33 26.96
CA LYS A 139 -6.51 -9.04 25.57
C LYS A 139 -6.84 -7.59 25.22
N LEU A 140 -8.04 -7.11 25.58
CA LEU A 140 -8.44 -5.72 25.34
C LEU A 140 -7.49 -4.73 26.04
N GLU A 141 -7.14 -4.99 27.30
CA GLU A 141 -6.21 -4.14 28.05
C GLU A 141 -4.82 -4.10 27.40
N TRP A 142 -4.30 -5.25 26.97
CA TRP A 142 -3.04 -5.32 26.21
C TRP A 142 -3.09 -4.46 24.93
N VAL A 143 -4.17 -4.57 24.15
CA VAL A 143 -4.35 -3.78 22.91
C VAL A 143 -4.46 -2.28 23.21
N LEU A 144 -5.18 -1.88 24.26
CA LEU A 144 -5.30 -0.48 24.67
C LEU A 144 -3.96 0.11 25.11
N ASN A 145 -3.13 -0.67 25.81
CA ASN A 145 -1.77 -0.27 26.17
C ASN A 145 -0.89 -0.09 24.93
N GLN A 146 -0.97 -1.00 23.96
CA GLN A 146 -0.27 -0.85 22.69
C GLN A 146 -0.71 0.42 21.94
N GLN A 147 -2.02 0.68 21.86
CA GLN A 147 -2.54 1.87 21.23
C GLN A 147 -2.06 3.15 21.93
N THR A 148 -2.02 3.15 23.26
CA THR A 148 -1.53 4.28 24.05
C THR A 148 -0.05 4.52 23.77
N TYR A 149 0.76 3.46 23.73
CA TYR A 149 2.16 3.53 23.35
C TYR A 149 2.36 4.11 21.95
N GLU A 150 1.64 3.59 20.94
CA GLU A 150 1.77 4.06 19.54
C GLU A 150 1.43 5.55 19.37
N ARG A 151 0.54 6.08 20.22
CA ARG A 151 0.13 7.49 20.24
C ARG A 151 1.12 8.41 20.93
N THR A 152 1.83 7.92 21.95
CA THR A 152 2.78 8.73 22.73
C THR A 152 4.22 8.55 22.29
N ASP A 153 4.52 7.48 21.54
CA ASP A 153 5.84 7.20 21.00
C ASP A 153 6.26 8.21 19.94
N THR A 154 7.34 8.93 20.23
CA THR A 154 7.98 9.93 19.38
C THR A 154 9.20 9.39 18.62
N ASN A 155 9.56 8.12 18.82
CA ASN A 155 10.70 7.49 18.16
C ASN A 155 10.34 6.82 16.82
N PHE A 156 9.09 6.95 16.37
CA PHE A 156 8.66 6.42 15.08
C PHE A 156 9.45 7.08 13.95
N LYS A 157 9.97 6.25 13.03
CA LYS A 157 10.68 6.68 11.83
C LYS A 157 10.32 5.76 10.66
N ARG A 158 9.82 6.34 9.56
CA ARG A 158 9.45 5.58 8.35
C ARG A 158 9.41 6.49 7.12
N GLY A 159 9.85 5.97 5.98
CA GLY A 159 9.61 6.60 4.67
C GLY A 159 8.18 6.37 4.20
N CYS A 160 7.61 7.32 3.45
CA CYS A 160 6.30 7.14 2.83
C CYS A 160 6.30 5.94 1.87
N ILE A 161 5.24 5.15 1.90
CA ILE A 161 5.04 3.99 1.00
C ILE A 161 4.86 4.45 -0.47
N ILE A 162 4.58 5.73 -0.69
CA ILE A 162 4.19 6.27 -1.99
C ILE A 162 5.18 7.32 -2.49
N CYS A 163 5.45 8.36 -1.71
CA CYS A 163 6.41 9.39 -2.08
C CYS A 163 7.77 9.19 -1.39
N LYS A 164 8.71 10.10 -1.63
CA LYS A 164 10.06 10.05 -1.04
C LYS A 164 10.17 10.79 0.30
N GLN A 165 9.06 11.24 0.88
CA GLN A 165 9.08 11.94 2.17
C GLN A 165 9.40 10.97 3.31
N GLU A 166 10.27 11.41 4.21
CA GLU A 166 10.60 10.68 5.43
C GLU A 166 9.90 11.32 6.63
N PHE A 167 9.37 10.48 7.50
CA PHE A 167 8.67 10.90 8.70
C PHE A 167 9.42 10.43 9.94
N SER A 168 9.53 11.33 10.91
CA SER A 168 10.04 11.04 12.25
C SER A 168 9.17 11.72 13.30
N GLY A 169 8.97 11.11 14.47
CA GLY A 169 8.16 11.68 15.54
C GLY A 169 6.94 10.83 15.83
N LEU A 170 5.75 11.42 15.71
CA LEU A 170 4.47 10.74 16.00
C LEU A 170 3.90 10.04 14.76
N ARG A 171 3.36 8.83 14.92
CA ARG A 171 2.68 8.07 13.84
C ARG A 171 1.51 8.81 13.20
N ILE A 172 0.80 9.65 13.96
CA ILE A 172 -0.31 10.44 13.43
C ILE A 172 0.13 11.35 12.27
N THR A 173 1.33 11.92 12.32
CA THR A 173 1.85 12.80 11.26
C THR A 173 1.97 12.05 9.93
N TYR A 174 2.45 10.81 9.98
CA TYR A 174 2.56 9.93 8.83
C TYR A 174 1.19 9.55 8.26
N LEU A 175 0.23 9.19 9.13
CA LEU A 175 -1.12 8.82 8.70
C LEU A 175 -1.89 10.02 8.13
N THR A 176 -1.71 11.21 8.69
CA THR A 176 -2.26 12.46 8.16
C THR A 176 -1.68 12.76 6.78
N HIS A 177 -0.37 12.60 6.58
CA HIS A 177 0.23 12.74 5.26
C HIS A 177 -0.36 11.77 4.23
N LEU A 178 -0.53 10.48 4.58
CA LEU A 178 -1.15 9.51 3.67
C LEU A 178 -2.59 9.88 3.30
N LYS A 179 -3.34 10.45 4.25
CA LYS A 179 -4.70 10.95 4.00
C LYS A 179 -4.72 12.20 3.12
N GLU A 180 -3.89 13.19 3.42
CA GLU A 180 -3.94 14.51 2.77
C GLU A 180 -3.25 14.54 1.42
N LYS A 181 -2.08 13.89 1.28
CA LYS A 181 -1.28 13.91 0.05
C LYS A 181 -1.55 12.75 -0.90
N HIS A 182 -2.04 11.62 -0.37
CA HIS A 182 -2.26 10.41 -1.16
C HIS A 182 -3.70 9.92 -1.13
N HIS A 183 -4.59 10.61 -0.40
CA HIS A 183 -5.99 10.24 -0.25
C HIS A 183 -6.19 8.79 0.19
N ILE A 184 -5.23 8.22 0.94
CA ILE A 184 -5.37 6.87 1.50
C ILE A 184 -5.89 6.99 2.93
N GLN A 185 -7.07 6.42 3.15
CA GLN A 185 -7.74 6.46 4.43
C GLN A 185 -7.79 5.06 5.07
N PHE A 186 -7.23 4.95 6.27
CA PHE A 186 -7.29 3.73 7.08
C PHE A 186 -8.43 3.74 8.12
N GLY A 187 -9.29 4.75 8.07
CA GLY A 187 -10.31 5.02 9.08
C GLY A 187 -9.82 6.05 10.11
N LYS A 188 -10.55 6.16 11.24
CA LYS A 188 -10.21 7.14 12.28
C LYS A 188 -8.95 6.71 13.01
N TYR A 189 -7.97 7.62 13.14
CA TYR A 189 -6.71 7.34 13.85
C TYR A 189 -6.91 6.76 15.26
N HIS A 190 -7.92 7.25 15.98
CA HIS A 190 -8.20 6.75 17.33
C HIS A 190 -8.73 5.31 17.38
N ASN A 191 -9.14 4.75 16.24
CA ASN A 191 -9.56 3.36 16.17
C ASN A 191 -8.42 2.42 15.77
N LEU A 192 -7.27 2.94 15.34
CA LEU A 192 -6.14 2.12 14.90
C LEU A 192 -5.30 1.60 16.05
N VAL A 193 -4.76 0.40 15.89
CA VAL A 193 -3.78 -0.24 16.76
C VAL A 193 -2.88 -1.16 15.93
N PHE A 194 -1.66 -1.43 16.41
CA PHE A 194 -0.63 -2.15 15.65
C PHE A 194 -0.31 -1.43 14.33
N VAL A 195 -0.24 -0.09 14.38
CA VAL A 195 -0.05 0.76 13.20
C VAL A 195 1.16 0.33 12.38
N ASP A 196 2.27 -0.04 13.03
CA ASP A 196 3.47 -0.48 12.31
C ASP A 196 3.23 -1.75 11.48
N LYS A 197 2.54 -2.75 12.07
CA LYS A 197 2.15 -3.99 11.38
C LYS A 197 1.16 -3.73 10.25
N LEU A 198 0.21 -2.81 10.45
CA LEU A 198 -0.72 -2.37 9.41
C LEU A 198 0.05 -1.76 8.22
N LEU A 199 0.96 -0.82 8.50
CA LEU A 199 1.75 -0.16 7.47
C LEU A 199 2.65 -1.15 6.72
N ASP A 200 3.22 -2.15 7.39
CA ASP A 200 4.01 -3.22 6.76
C ASP A 200 3.15 -4.04 5.79
N LYS A 201 1.92 -4.38 6.19
CA LYS A 201 0.98 -5.11 5.33
C LYS A 201 0.55 -4.29 4.11
N ILE A 202 0.29 -3.00 4.30
CA ILE A 202 -0.05 -2.09 3.22
C ILE A 202 1.13 -1.92 2.26
N GLN A 203 2.34 -1.72 2.80
CA GLN A 203 3.55 -1.65 2.00
C GLN A 203 3.75 -2.91 1.16
N TYR A 204 3.61 -4.10 1.77
CA TYR A 204 3.65 -5.37 1.05
C TYR A 204 2.66 -5.40 -0.12
N ASN A 205 1.43 -4.92 0.08
CA ASN A 205 0.45 -4.87 -1.00
C ASN A 205 0.89 -3.94 -2.13
N PHE A 206 1.40 -2.74 -1.84
CA PHE A 206 1.90 -1.83 -2.86
C PHE A 206 3.11 -2.39 -3.62
N ASP A 207 4.05 -3.01 -2.91
CA ASP A 207 5.25 -3.63 -3.50
C ASP A 207 4.91 -4.81 -4.42
N ASN A 208 3.79 -5.51 -4.16
CA ASN A 208 3.28 -6.61 -4.99
C ASN A 208 2.15 -6.17 -5.95
N PHE A 209 1.95 -4.86 -6.11
CA PHE A 209 0.91 -4.28 -6.98
C PHE A 209 -0.51 -4.78 -6.68
N ILE A 210 -0.83 -4.97 -5.41
CA ILE A 210 -2.13 -5.42 -4.90
C ILE A 210 -2.93 -4.19 -4.46
N CYS A 211 -4.15 -4.02 -4.98
CA CYS A 211 -5.04 -2.97 -4.52
C CYS A 211 -5.57 -3.27 -3.10
N ILE A 212 -5.39 -2.32 -2.18
CA ILE A 212 -5.80 -2.45 -0.77
C ILE A 212 -7.32 -2.56 -0.55
N TYR A 213 -8.13 -2.19 -1.54
CA TYR A 213 -9.59 -2.24 -1.49
C TYR A 213 -10.18 -3.47 -2.19
N CYS A 214 -9.78 -3.74 -3.44
CA CYS A 214 -10.36 -4.83 -4.23
C CYS A 214 -9.49 -6.08 -4.32
N GLU A 215 -8.28 -6.05 -3.78
CA GLU A 215 -7.33 -7.18 -3.71
C GLU A 215 -6.89 -7.73 -5.07
N LYS A 216 -7.18 -7.01 -6.15
CA LYS A 216 -6.68 -7.35 -7.48
C LYS A 216 -5.19 -7.05 -7.57
N VAL A 217 -4.48 -7.96 -8.24
CA VAL A 217 -3.05 -7.83 -8.57
C VAL A 217 -2.92 -7.16 -9.94
N PHE A 218 -2.02 -6.20 -10.04
CA PHE A 218 -1.73 -5.45 -11.26
C PHE A 218 -0.32 -5.75 -11.76
N LYS A 219 -0.04 -5.39 -13.01
CA LYS A 219 1.25 -5.69 -13.65
C LYS A 219 2.38 -4.79 -13.17
N ASP A 220 2.02 -3.55 -12.82
CA ASP A 220 2.93 -2.47 -12.53
C ASP A 220 2.25 -1.39 -11.68
N ARG A 221 3.09 -0.57 -11.06
CA ARG A 221 2.68 0.50 -10.16
C ARG A 221 1.75 1.53 -10.81
N ASN A 222 1.96 1.85 -12.09
CA ASN A 222 1.18 2.87 -12.78
C ASN A 222 -0.24 2.39 -13.05
N VAL A 223 -0.40 1.13 -13.48
CA VAL A 223 -1.73 0.54 -13.68
C VAL A 223 -2.48 0.39 -12.36
N LEU A 224 -1.81 -0.02 -11.26
CA LEU A 224 -2.44 -0.04 -9.93
C LEU A 224 -2.92 1.36 -9.52
N LYS A 225 -2.08 2.38 -9.69
CA LYS A 225 -2.40 3.77 -9.35
C LYS A 225 -3.58 4.29 -10.16
N GLU A 226 -3.56 4.10 -11.48
CA GLU A 226 -4.65 4.51 -12.37
C GLU A 226 -5.96 3.80 -12.00
N HIS A 227 -5.88 2.50 -11.66
CA HIS A 227 -7.01 1.75 -11.16
C HIS A 227 -7.57 2.34 -9.86
N MET A 228 -6.71 2.62 -8.86
CA MET A 228 -7.13 3.18 -7.58
C MET A 228 -7.77 4.56 -7.74
N ARG A 229 -7.24 5.39 -8.65
CA ARG A 229 -7.80 6.70 -8.99
C ARG A 229 -9.18 6.56 -9.65
N LYS A 230 -9.29 5.81 -10.75
CA LYS A 230 -10.54 5.66 -11.52
C LYS A 230 -11.67 5.00 -10.74
N LYS A 231 -11.33 4.10 -9.81
CA LYS A 231 -12.31 3.37 -9.00
C LYS A 231 -12.48 3.92 -7.60
N LEU A 232 -11.78 5.01 -7.26
CA LEU A 232 -11.81 5.63 -5.93
C LEU A 232 -11.56 4.62 -4.81
N HIS A 233 -10.65 3.67 -5.04
CA HIS A 233 -10.22 2.68 -4.07
C HIS A 233 -9.24 3.30 -3.07
N LYS A 234 -9.72 4.31 -2.34
CA LYS A 234 -8.97 5.17 -1.41
C LYS A 234 -8.89 4.57 0.01
N CYS A 235 -9.71 3.56 0.33
CA CYS A 235 -9.77 2.92 1.65
C CYS A 235 -9.36 1.43 1.63
N ILE A 236 -9.10 0.86 2.82
CA ILE A 236 -8.90 -0.58 3.00
C ILE A 236 -10.22 -1.32 2.73
N ASN A 237 -10.13 -2.51 2.15
CA ASN A 237 -11.27 -3.40 1.95
C ASN A 237 -12.05 -3.65 3.26
N PRO A 238 -13.30 -3.16 3.39
CA PRO A 238 -14.08 -3.36 4.60
C PRO A 238 -14.47 -4.82 4.86
N ARG A 239 -14.47 -5.66 3.83
CA ARG A 239 -14.87 -7.08 3.92
C ARG A 239 -13.72 -8.00 4.31
N ASN A 240 -12.49 -7.50 4.28
CA ASN A 240 -11.33 -8.33 4.56
C ASN A 240 -11.03 -8.36 6.06
N LYS A 241 -11.46 -9.46 6.70
CA LYS A 241 -11.28 -9.72 8.13
C LYS A 241 -9.83 -9.75 8.60
N SER A 242 -8.87 -9.92 7.68
CA SER A 242 -7.45 -9.87 8.04
C SER A 242 -6.98 -8.48 8.43
N TYR A 243 -7.78 -7.43 8.21
CA TYR A 243 -7.51 -6.10 8.75
C TYR A 243 -8.20 -5.83 10.09
N ASP A 244 -9.12 -6.69 10.53
CA ASP A 244 -9.89 -6.49 11.75
C ASP A 244 -9.00 -6.36 13.00
N GLU A 245 -7.83 -7.01 12.99
CA GLU A 245 -6.85 -6.94 14.07
C GLU A 245 -6.25 -5.54 14.28
N PHE A 246 -6.32 -4.66 13.29
CA PHE A 246 -5.79 -3.31 13.38
C PHE A 246 -6.79 -2.28 13.93
N TYR A 247 -8.02 -2.72 14.26
CA TYR A 247 -9.09 -1.86 14.73
C TYR A 247 -9.52 -2.18 16.15
N ILE A 248 -9.38 -1.22 17.07
CA ILE A 248 -9.73 -1.38 18.49
C ILE A 248 -11.20 -1.78 18.70
N THR A 249 -12.10 -1.28 17.84
CA THR A 249 -13.54 -1.55 17.92
C THR A 249 -13.85 -3.05 17.87
N ASN A 250 -13.04 -3.83 17.14
CA ASN A 250 -13.23 -5.28 17.02
C ASN A 250 -12.89 -6.03 18.32
N TYR A 251 -11.99 -5.50 19.14
CA TYR A 251 -11.68 -6.04 20.47
C TYR A 251 -12.75 -5.69 21.51
N VAL A 252 -13.48 -4.59 21.31
CA VAL A 252 -14.59 -4.16 22.16
C VAL A 252 -15.87 -4.93 21.83
N LYS A 253 -16.18 -5.11 20.54
CA LYS A 253 -17.39 -5.82 20.08
C LYS A 253 -17.47 -7.27 20.59
N LEU A 254 -16.35 -7.93 20.80
CA LEU A 254 -16.28 -9.26 21.42
C LEU A 254 -16.78 -9.32 22.88
N ARG A 255 -16.91 -8.17 23.56
CA ARG A 255 -17.34 -8.08 24.97
C ARG A 255 -18.86 -7.94 25.14
N ASP A 256 -19.61 -7.59 24.10
CA ASP A 256 -21.05 -7.35 24.20
C ASP A 256 -21.88 -8.38 23.40
N PRO A 257 -22.41 -9.43 24.06
CA PRO A 257 -23.27 -10.41 23.41
C PRO A 257 -24.60 -9.85 22.90
N LEU A 258 -25.04 -8.66 23.36
CA LEU A 258 -26.31 -8.05 22.93
C LEU A 258 -26.23 -7.44 21.52
N CYS A 259 -25.02 -7.22 21.00
CA CYS A 259 -24.78 -6.72 19.63
C CYS A 259 -24.89 -7.82 18.55
N HIS A 260 -25.03 -9.10 18.92
CA HIS A 260 -25.17 -10.20 17.97
C HIS A 260 -26.54 -10.30 17.28
N LYS A 261 -27.45 -9.37 17.54
CA LYS A 261 -28.71 -9.21 16.82
C LYS A 261 -28.79 -7.78 16.30
N GLU A 262 -28.29 -7.55 15.08
CA GLU A 262 -28.84 -6.61 14.06
C GLU A 262 -27.81 -6.13 13.01
N ASP A 263 -26.51 -6.42 13.11
CA ASP A 263 -25.53 -5.86 12.14
C ASP A 263 -25.25 -6.77 10.91
N ASN A 264 -26.28 -7.41 10.34
CA ASN A 264 -26.22 -7.89 8.94
C ASN A 264 -26.83 -6.88 7.96
N GLU A 265 -27.26 -5.72 8.45
CA GLU A 265 -27.46 -4.53 7.64
C GLU A 265 -26.16 -3.72 7.77
N PHE A 266 -25.25 -4.00 6.85
CA PHE A 266 -24.09 -3.17 6.59
C PHE A 266 -24.62 -1.76 6.32
N ASP A 267 -24.39 -0.86 7.28
CA ASP A 267 -24.72 0.55 7.19
C ASP A 267 -23.94 1.17 6.03
N ASP A 268 -24.52 1.05 4.82
CA ASP A 268 -24.07 1.68 3.57
C ASP A 268 -24.18 3.22 3.65
N GLU A 269 -24.66 3.78 4.76
CA GLU A 269 -24.93 5.22 4.93
C GLU A 269 -23.79 6.00 5.59
N TYR A 270 -22.79 5.34 6.20
CA TYR A 270 -21.71 6.04 6.92
C TYR A 270 -20.42 6.30 6.12
N ASP A 271 -20.31 5.80 4.88
CA ASP A 271 -19.14 6.02 4.00
C ASP A 271 -19.38 7.05 2.89
N ALA A 272 -20.57 7.66 2.82
CA ALA A 272 -20.83 8.85 2.00
C ALA A 272 -20.41 10.13 2.74
N ILE A 273 -19.16 10.20 3.22
CA ILE A 273 -18.56 11.49 3.56
C ILE A 273 -18.33 12.20 2.22
N VAL A 274 -19.23 13.13 1.92
CA VAL A 274 -19.14 14.23 0.95
C VAL A 274 -17.75 14.35 0.33
N PHE A 275 -17.55 13.70 -0.81
CA PHE A 275 -16.45 14.00 -1.71
C PHE A 275 -16.82 15.33 -2.36
N SER A 276 -16.26 16.42 -1.85
CA SER A 276 -16.29 17.70 -2.56
C SER A 276 -15.54 17.49 -3.86
N ASP A 277 -16.26 17.54 -4.99
CA ASP A 277 -15.68 17.75 -6.32
C ASP A 277 -14.91 19.08 -6.26
N ASN A 278 -13.64 19.01 -5.87
CA ASN A 278 -12.70 20.09 -6.14
C ASN A 278 -11.92 19.66 -7.38
N GLU A 279 -12.03 20.47 -8.43
CA GLU A 279 -11.34 20.35 -9.72
C GLU A 279 -9.80 20.36 -9.58
N ASP A 280 -9.28 20.56 -8.36
CA ASP A 280 -7.87 20.40 -8.00
C ASP A 280 -7.38 18.93 -7.92
N GLU A 281 -8.26 17.91 -7.95
CA GLU A 281 -7.84 16.50 -7.82
C GLU A 281 -6.99 15.99 -9.00
N GLU A 282 -7.10 16.54 -10.21
CA GLU A 282 -6.25 16.12 -11.35
C GLU A 282 -4.77 16.46 -11.12
N ASN A 283 -4.48 17.54 -10.40
CA ASN A 283 -3.13 18.02 -10.09
C ASN A 283 -2.46 17.33 -8.89
N LEU A 284 -3.19 16.59 -8.04
CA LEU A 284 -2.57 15.90 -6.89
C LEU A 284 -2.15 14.46 -7.20
N TRP A 285 -2.77 13.82 -8.20
CA TRP A 285 -2.32 12.51 -8.69
C TRP A 285 -1.18 12.63 -9.70
N SER A 286 -0.94 13.79 -10.31
CA SER A 286 0.26 14.06 -11.12
C SER A 286 1.54 14.16 -10.27
N ASP A 287 1.43 14.30 -8.94
CA ASP A 287 2.60 14.37 -8.05
C ASP A 287 3.27 12.99 -7.81
N TRP A 288 2.64 11.86 -8.16
CA TRP A 288 3.39 10.59 -8.31
C TRP A 288 3.90 10.33 -9.73
N THR A 289 3.72 11.26 -10.66
CA THR A 289 4.49 11.30 -11.92
C THR A 289 5.66 12.30 -11.84
N ALA A 290 5.85 12.99 -10.71
CA ALA A 290 7.04 13.79 -10.44
C ALA A 290 8.27 12.91 -10.14
N GLU A 291 8.57 11.98 -11.05
CA GLU A 291 9.95 11.76 -11.41
C GLU A 291 10.37 13.07 -12.09
N ASN A 292 11.23 13.87 -11.43
CA ASN A 292 11.92 15.00 -12.05
C ASN A 292 12.84 14.48 -13.17
N ASN A 293 12.25 13.99 -14.26
CA ASN A 293 12.96 13.64 -15.47
C ASN A 293 13.33 14.99 -16.11
N PRO A 294 14.63 15.32 -16.18
CA PRO A 294 15.03 16.65 -16.58
C PRO A 294 14.65 16.86 -18.05
N ILE A 295 13.99 17.98 -18.31
CA ILE A 295 13.51 18.40 -19.62
C ILE A 295 14.73 18.57 -20.52
N THR A 296 14.76 17.86 -21.65
CA THR A 296 15.85 17.97 -22.62
C THR A 296 15.56 19.11 -23.59
N CYS A 297 16.54 19.96 -23.89
CA CYS A 297 16.41 21.03 -24.88
C CYS A 297 15.92 20.50 -26.24
N LEU A 298 15.11 21.28 -26.97
CA LEU A 298 14.64 20.87 -28.31
C LEU A 298 15.76 20.80 -29.34
N PHE A 299 16.87 21.53 -29.13
CA PHE A 299 17.96 21.64 -30.11
C PHE A 299 19.25 20.95 -29.66
N CYS A 300 19.56 20.98 -28.36
CA CYS A 300 20.84 20.49 -27.83
C CYS A 300 20.65 19.38 -26.76
N THR A 301 21.77 18.88 -26.23
CA THR A 301 21.78 17.78 -25.25
C THR A 301 21.62 18.23 -23.79
N VAL A 302 21.43 19.52 -23.55
CA VAL A 302 21.25 20.09 -22.20
C VAL A 302 19.93 19.59 -21.60
N LYS A 303 19.98 19.22 -20.32
CA LYS A 303 18.82 18.74 -19.57
C LYS A 303 18.60 19.62 -18.34
N ILE A 304 17.42 20.18 -18.19
CA ILE A 304 17.06 21.15 -17.14
C ILE A 304 15.77 20.67 -16.46
N PRO A 305 15.70 20.61 -15.12
CA PRO A 305 14.52 20.11 -14.42
C PRO A 305 13.31 21.06 -14.48
N GLU A 306 13.53 22.36 -14.65
CA GLU A 306 12.49 23.38 -14.61
C GLU A 306 12.21 23.97 -16.01
N LEU A 307 10.92 24.05 -16.42
CA LEU A 307 10.55 24.56 -17.75
C LEU A 307 10.93 26.04 -17.93
N SER A 308 10.76 26.88 -16.91
CA SER A 308 11.11 28.32 -16.96
C SER A 308 12.58 28.52 -17.39
N THR A 309 13.49 27.82 -16.72
CA THR A 309 14.93 27.85 -16.97
C THR A 309 15.28 27.20 -18.33
N MET A 310 14.51 26.20 -18.77
CA MET A 310 14.65 25.60 -20.09
C MET A 310 14.27 26.58 -21.21
N LEU A 311 13.19 27.36 -21.03
CA LEU A 311 12.79 28.40 -21.98
C LEU A 311 13.81 29.53 -22.04
N ASP A 312 14.36 29.95 -20.90
CA ASP A 312 15.45 30.93 -20.84
C ASP A 312 16.71 30.42 -21.55
N HIS A 313 17.08 29.14 -21.35
CA HIS A 313 18.19 28.52 -22.07
C HIS A 313 17.97 28.55 -23.60
N MET A 314 16.76 28.23 -24.08
CA MET A 314 16.45 28.28 -25.52
C MET A 314 16.54 29.70 -26.07
N LYS A 315 16.19 30.70 -25.26
CA LYS A 315 16.29 32.10 -25.62
C LYS A 315 17.74 32.60 -25.64
N ASP A 316 18.54 32.25 -24.63
CA ASP A 316 19.89 32.77 -24.48
C ASP A 316 20.92 32.05 -25.38
N GLU A 317 20.83 30.72 -25.51
CA GLU A 317 21.81 29.91 -26.26
C GLU A 317 21.40 29.64 -27.71
N HIS A 318 20.10 29.71 -28.02
CA HIS A 318 19.55 29.37 -29.33
C HIS A 318 18.76 30.51 -29.99
N ASP A 319 18.67 31.70 -29.36
CA ASP A 319 17.87 32.86 -29.83
C ASP A 319 16.43 32.45 -30.21
N PHE A 320 15.90 31.46 -29.50
CA PHE A 320 14.62 30.83 -29.80
C PHE A 320 13.65 31.04 -28.64
N ASP A 321 12.70 31.96 -28.84
CA ASP A 321 11.64 32.25 -27.87
C ASP A 321 10.40 31.40 -28.19
N PHE A 322 10.30 30.23 -27.56
CA PHE A 322 9.22 29.27 -27.81
C PHE A 322 7.83 29.89 -27.56
N ASN A 323 7.68 30.69 -26.50
CA ASN A 323 6.38 31.28 -26.14
C ASN A 323 5.93 32.29 -27.18
N LYS A 324 6.80 33.22 -27.59
CA LYS A 324 6.45 34.21 -28.63
C LYS A 324 6.17 33.58 -29.98
N LEU A 325 6.94 32.56 -30.37
CA LEU A 325 6.80 31.94 -31.69
C LEU A 325 5.59 30.99 -31.78
N THR A 326 5.01 30.58 -30.65
CA THR A 326 3.87 29.66 -30.57
C THR A 326 2.60 30.30 -30.00
N GLU A 327 2.58 31.62 -29.81
CA GLU A 327 1.43 32.38 -29.28
C GLU A 327 0.15 32.16 -30.11
N ASN A 328 0.29 32.07 -31.43
CA ASN A 328 -0.85 31.87 -32.35
C ASN A 328 -1.16 30.39 -32.67
N LEU A 329 -0.53 29.43 -31.98
CA LEU A 329 -0.70 27.99 -32.24
C LEU A 329 -1.60 27.36 -31.19
N ASN A 330 -2.51 26.48 -31.61
CA ASN A 330 -3.30 25.70 -30.67
C ASN A 330 -2.44 24.60 -29.98
N PHE A 331 -2.95 24.04 -28.89
CA PHE A 331 -2.25 23.01 -28.11
C PHE A 331 -1.73 21.85 -28.96
N TYR A 332 -2.57 21.31 -29.86
CA TYR A 332 -2.20 20.20 -30.73
C TYR A 332 -1.14 20.58 -31.78
N GLU A 333 -1.14 21.83 -32.24
CA GLU A 333 -0.10 22.36 -33.11
C GLU A 333 1.23 22.52 -32.38
N LYS A 334 1.22 22.96 -31.12
CA LYS A 334 2.42 23.01 -30.26
C LYS A 334 3.02 21.61 -30.08
N ILE A 335 2.20 20.58 -29.85
CA ILE A 335 2.65 19.18 -29.76
C ILE A 335 3.31 18.72 -31.07
N LYS A 336 2.66 18.96 -32.22
CA LYS A 336 3.20 18.56 -33.53
C LYS A 336 4.54 19.25 -33.82
N LEU A 337 4.67 20.52 -33.45
CA LEU A 337 5.89 21.30 -33.63
C LEU A 337 7.05 20.73 -32.81
N VAL A 338 6.82 20.44 -31.52
CA VAL A 338 7.82 19.83 -30.64
C VAL A 338 8.25 18.46 -31.17
N ASN A 339 7.29 17.61 -31.54
CA ASN A 339 7.57 16.29 -32.12
C ASN A 339 8.37 16.38 -33.42
N TYR A 340 8.09 17.39 -34.26
CA TYR A 340 8.87 17.66 -35.47
C TYR A 340 10.33 18.03 -35.13
N PHE A 341 10.56 18.97 -34.22
CA PHE A 341 11.92 19.35 -33.82
C PHE A 341 12.71 18.18 -33.23
N ARG A 342 12.08 17.38 -32.35
CA ARG A 342 12.68 16.16 -31.80
C ARG A 342 13.08 15.18 -32.90
N LYS A 343 12.24 15.00 -33.92
CA LYS A 343 12.55 14.12 -35.05
C LYS A 343 13.72 14.64 -35.87
N GLN A 344 13.74 15.93 -36.21
CA GLN A 344 14.80 16.52 -37.03
C GLN A 344 16.15 16.46 -36.31
N VAL A 345 16.19 16.73 -35.00
CA VAL A 345 17.41 16.62 -34.20
C VAL A 345 17.87 15.16 -34.07
N HIS A 346 16.95 14.22 -33.90
CA HIS A 346 17.28 12.78 -33.89
C HIS A 346 17.84 12.30 -35.24
N GLU A 347 17.30 12.78 -36.36
CA GLU A 347 17.77 12.47 -37.71
C GLU A 347 19.03 13.25 -38.13
N LYS A 348 19.57 14.12 -37.25
CA LYS A 348 20.68 15.05 -37.55
C LYS A 348 20.41 15.86 -38.81
N LYS A 349 19.22 16.44 -38.88
CA LYS A 349 18.80 17.37 -39.92
C LYS A 349 18.47 18.72 -39.32
N CYS A 350 18.76 19.78 -40.08
CA CYS A 350 18.36 21.13 -39.70
C CYS A 350 16.83 21.23 -39.62
N VAL A 351 16.33 21.86 -38.57
CA VAL A 351 14.88 22.05 -38.35
C VAL A 351 14.22 22.93 -39.41
N PHE A 352 14.98 23.81 -40.08
CA PHE A 352 14.44 24.80 -41.02
C PHE A 352 14.68 24.41 -42.50
N CYS A 353 15.91 24.07 -42.88
CA CYS A 353 16.28 23.80 -44.27
C CYS A 353 16.36 22.30 -44.64
N ASP A 354 16.11 21.40 -43.68
CA ASP A 354 16.14 19.92 -43.85
C ASP A 354 17.49 19.35 -44.34
N GLN A 355 18.57 20.14 -44.28
CA GLN A 355 19.91 19.67 -44.63
C GLN A 355 20.49 18.79 -43.54
N GLN A 356 21.08 17.66 -43.94
CA GLN A 356 21.80 16.76 -43.05
C GLN A 356 23.23 17.26 -42.83
N SER A 357 23.64 17.37 -41.56
CA SER A 357 24.99 17.81 -41.18
C SER A 357 25.46 17.00 -39.97
N ASP A 358 26.76 16.68 -39.92
CA ASP A 358 27.37 15.98 -38.78
C ASP A 358 27.29 16.83 -37.49
N ASP A 359 27.33 18.16 -37.65
CA ASP A 359 27.11 19.14 -36.58
C ASP A 359 25.96 20.09 -36.96
N CYS A 360 24.73 19.64 -36.69
CA CYS A 360 23.53 20.42 -36.97
C CYS A 360 23.41 21.69 -36.11
N LEU A 361 23.97 21.68 -34.90
CA LEU A 361 23.93 22.84 -34.00
C LEU A 361 24.78 23.99 -34.53
N GLN A 362 26.01 23.71 -34.98
CA GLN A 362 26.86 24.73 -35.61
C GLN A 362 26.29 25.23 -36.93
N HIS A 363 25.70 24.35 -37.73
CA HIS A 363 24.98 24.77 -38.94
C HIS A 363 23.84 25.75 -38.62
N MET A 364 23.02 25.43 -37.62
CA MET A 364 21.88 26.26 -37.23
C MET A 364 22.31 27.63 -36.67
N LYS A 365 23.43 27.67 -35.94
CA LYS A 365 24.03 28.91 -35.42
C LYS A 365 24.64 29.79 -36.51
N ASN A 366 25.33 29.20 -37.49
CA ASN A 366 26.01 29.93 -38.56
C ASN A 366 25.05 30.47 -39.63
N GLN A 367 23.90 29.81 -39.83
CA GLN A 367 22.92 30.17 -40.87
C GLN A 367 21.64 30.81 -40.29
N ASP A 368 21.58 31.05 -38.97
CA ASP A 368 20.42 31.62 -38.29
C ASP A 368 19.10 30.84 -38.58
N HIS A 369 19.18 29.52 -38.41
CA HIS A 369 18.10 28.56 -38.68
C HIS A 369 17.33 28.10 -37.42
N PHE A 370 17.47 28.80 -36.29
CA PHE A 370 16.66 28.59 -35.09
C PHE A 370 15.27 29.22 -35.25
N LYS A 371 14.51 28.76 -36.26
CA LYS A 371 13.20 29.32 -36.63
C LYS A 371 12.20 28.21 -36.93
N ILE A 372 10.91 28.53 -36.75
CA ILE A 372 9.82 27.62 -37.12
C ILE A 372 9.70 27.57 -38.65
N PRO A 373 9.81 26.38 -39.28
CA PRO A 373 9.57 26.25 -40.71
C PRO A 373 8.08 26.42 -41.06
N PRO A 374 7.73 26.64 -42.34
CA PRO A 374 6.33 26.75 -42.77
C PRO A 374 5.44 25.59 -42.28
N ALA A 375 4.24 25.90 -41.79
CA ALA A 375 3.30 24.95 -41.17
C ALA A 375 3.03 23.68 -41.98
N ARG A 376 3.05 23.77 -43.32
CA ARG A 376 2.92 22.62 -44.24
C ARG A 376 3.94 21.49 -44.01
N ILE A 377 5.07 21.76 -43.36
CA ILE A 377 6.16 20.80 -43.13
C ILE A 377 5.96 20.04 -41.82
N TRP A 378 5.50 20.71 -40.77
CA TRP A 378 5.43 20.16 -39.40
C TRP A 378 3.99 19.94 -38.90
N ASN A 379 2.99 20.65 -39.42
CA ASN A 379 1.58 20.47 -39.05
C ASN A 379 0.95 19.30 -39.84
N LEU A 380 1.57 18.12 -39.75
CA LEU A 380 1.14 16.89 -40.40
C LEU A 380 0.67 15.87 -39.35
N ALA A 381 -0.34 15.06 -39.67
CA ALA A 381 -0.91 14.05 -38.76
C ALA A 381 0.14 13.06 -38.22
N LYS A 382 1.20 12.80 -38.99
CA LYS A 382 2.32 11.93 -38.58
C LYS A 382 3.10 12.41 -37.33
N TYR A 383 2.95 13.68 -36.94
CA TYR A 383 3.59 14.26 -35.76
C TYR A 383 2.66 14.35 -34.54
N TYR A 384 1.45 13.77 -34.64
CA TYR A 384 0.51 13.70 -33.53
C TYR A 384 0.96 12.71 -32.45
N SER A 385 1.59 11.62 -32.85
CA SER A 385 2.14 10.63 -31.92
C SER A 385 3.54 11.05 -31.47
N PRO A 386 3.80 11.14 -30.14
CA PRO A 386 5.14 11.42 -29.62
C PRO A 386 6.16 10.37 -30.09
N MET A 387 7.30 10.83 -30.58
CA MET A 387 8.44 9.95 -30.87
C MET A 387 9.05 9.37 -29.59
N CYS A 388 9.03 10.14 -28.50
CA CYS A 388 9.38 9.71 -27.16
C CYS A 388 8.09 9.56 -26.36
N LYS A 389 7.77 8.36 -25.88
CA LYS A 389 6.53 8.07 -25.13
C LYS A 389 6.40 8.85 -23.81
N GLU A 390 7.49 9.42 -23.32
CA GLU A 390 7.61 10.12 -22.05
C GLU A 390 8.44 11.41 -22.22
N ASP A 391 8.10 12.29 -23.17
CA ASP A 391 8.83 13.58 -23.33
C ASP A 391 8.43 14.57 -22.21
N PRO A 392 9.32 14.91 -21.26
CA PRO A 392 8.99 15.82 -20.17
C PRO A 392 8.60 17.21 -20.64
N PHE A 393 9.06 17.64 -21.82
CA PHE A 393 8.71 18.95 -22.38
C PHE A 393 7.22 19.03 -22.72
N LEU A 394 6.62 17.93 -23.22
CA LEU A 394 5.21 17.92 -23.64
C LEU A 394 4.24 18.02 -22.46
N TYR A 395 4.60 17.47 -21.29
CA TYR A 395 3.75 17.54 -20.08
C TYR A 395 3.60 18.96 -19.52
N HIS A 396 4.57 19.85 -19.79
CA HIS A 396 4.55 21.22 -19.27
C HIS A 396 3.99 22.24 -20.29
N LEU A 397 3.48 21.78 -21.44
CA LEU A 397 2.83 22.66 -22.43
C LEU A 397 1.44 23.16 -21.98
N ASP A 398 0.78 22.45 -21.06
CA ASP A 398 -0.58 22.74 -20.60
C ASP A 398 -0.67 23.86 -19.56
N THR A 399 0.40 24.20 -18.85
CA THR A 399 0.34 25.11 -17.69
C THR A 399 0.38 26.60 -18.06
N GLY A 400 0.21 26.97 -19.34
CA GLY A 400 0.48 28.33 -19.84
C GLY A 400 -0.61 28.97 -20.69
N SER A 401 -1.76 28.33 -20.88
CA SER A 401 -2.90 28.91 -21.59
C SER A 401 -4.19 28.70 -20.81
N ASP A 402 -4.51 29.66 -19.95
CA ASP A 402 -5.89 29.92 -19.54
C ASP A 402 -6.65 30.44 -20.77
N ASP A 403 -7.13 29.55 -21.63
CA ASP A 403 -8.05 29.90 -22.70
C ASP A 403 -9.17 28.86 -22.80
N GLU A 404 -10.39 29.38 -22.73
CA GLU A 404 -11.67 28.69 -22.67
C GLU A 404 -11.81 27.59 -23.76
N CYS A 405 -12.21 26.39 -23.34
CA CYS A 405 -12.49 25.26 -24.22
C CYS A 405 -13.67 25.57 -25.16
N ASP A 406 -13.36 25.95 -26.40
CA ASP A 406 -14.33 26.10 -27.48
C ASP A 406 -14.81 24.70 -27.96
N GLU A 407 -16.04 24.31 -27.58
CA GLU A 407 -16.69 23.02 -27.88
C GLU A 407 -16.93 22.73 -29.38
N SER A 408 -16.51 23.61 -30.29
CA SER A 408 -16.85 23.53 -31.72
C SER A 408 -16.00 22.59 -32.58
N ASN A 409 -14.95 21.95 -32.02
CA ASN A 409 -14.05 21.08 -32.78
C ASN A 409 -14.25 19.56 -32.58
N ILE A 410 -15.19 19.14 -31.73
CA ILE A 410 -15.49 17.70 -31.54
C ILE A 410 -16.25 17.12 -32.76
N ASP A 411 -17.04 17.95 -33.47
CA ASP A 411 -17.84 17.47 -34.60
C ASP A 411 -17.03 17.17 -35.88
N LYS A 412 -15.86 17.79 -36.06
CA LYS A 412 -15.01 17.52 -37.24
C LYS A 412 -14.21 16.23 -37.13
N LEU A 413 -14.03 15.69 -35.93
CA LEU A 413 -13.28 14.44 -35.70
C LEU A 413 -14.11 13.18 -36.00
N SER A 414 -15.44 13.29 -36.01
CA SER A 414 -16.38 12.20 -36.30
C SER A 414 -16.44 11.83 -37.78
N ASP A 415 -16.19 12.79 -38.67
CA ASP A 415 -16.32 12.59 -40.13
C ASP A 415 -15.05 12.02 -40.78
N ASP A 416 -13.87 12.29 -40.22
CA ASP A 416 -12.60 11.77 -40.75
C ASP A 416 -12.32 10.31 -40.31
N ILE A 417 -12.90 9.84 -39.20
CA ILE A 417 -12.80 8.44 -38.77
C ILE A 417 -13.76 7.52 -39.54
N LYS A 418 -14.81 8.08 -40.18
CA LYS A 418 -15.75 7.30 -41.00
C LYS A 418 -15.29 7.07 -42.44
N ASN A 419 -14.20 7.70 -42.87
CA ASN A 419 -13.68 7.62 -44.25
C ASN A 419 -12.29 6.95 -44.35
N LEU A 420 -11.88 6.19 -43.33
CA LEU A 420 -10.81 5.18 -43.40
C LEU A 420 -11.44 3.80 -43.28
#